data_AF-A0A9E2VGY5-F1
#
_entry.id   AF-A0A9E2VGY5-F1
#
_cell.length_a   1.000
_cell.length_b   1.000
_cell.length_c   1.000
_cell.angle_alpha   90.00
_cell.angle_beta   90.00
_cell.angle_gamma   90.00
#
_symmetry.space_group_name_H-M   'P 1'
#
loop_
_entity.id
_entity.type
_entity.pdbx_description
1 polymer ?
#
loop_
_entity_poly.entity_id
_entity_poly.type
_entity_poly.pdbx_seq_one_letter_code
_entity_poly.pdbx_strand_id
1 'polypeptide(L)'
;MTLLVLSAALPGADELPEPPAAKPVLTQIRQVLDLSRSEAEAQYPVQVQGVTTCYDAKMGLFFVQDATAGIFVWNAVLPPQLRPGQRVAVTGISSGGRYSPVIVAASVRILGPAPLPSARKVSLGDVASGAEDAQWVEVQGIVHGVTEDWGQWVLDLASGGDHLSIRVLDHPAGAKPALTDARVSVLGVAGAMFDAHNGLLGFTLFVPDASELSVL
;
A
#
# COMPACT_ATOMS: atom_id res chain seq x y z
N MET A 1 -10.60 24.35 77.09
CA MET A 1 -10.39 25.12 75.86
C MET A 1 -8.90 25.06 75.52
N THR A 2 -8.51 24.03 74.75
CA THR A 2 -7.15 23.85 74.23
C THR A 2 -7.29 23.13 72.89
N LEU A 3 -6.95 23.81 71.79
CA LEU A 3 -7.06 23.28 70.43
C LEU A 3 -6.03 22.15 70.22
N LEU A 4 -6.51 20.97 69.80
CA LEU A 4 -5.66 19.92 69.21
C LEU A 4 -5.53 20.20 67.72
N VAL A 5 -4.32 20.54 67.28
CA VAL A 5 -3.99 20.65 65.85
C VAL A 5 -3.60 19.25 65.37
N LEU A 6 -4.46 18.59 64.61
CA LEU A 6 -4.08 17.39 63.85
C LEU A 6 -3.15 17.84 62.71
N SER A 7 -1.85 17.56 62.82
CA SER A 7 -0.94 17.62 61.69
C SER A 7 -1.15 16.35 60.86
N ALA A 8 -1.86 16.48 59.74
CA ALA A 8 -1.88 15.45 58.71
C ALA A 8 -0.55 15.53 57.95
N ALA A 9 0.29 14.50 58.08
CA ALA A 9 1.45 14.33 57.21
C ALA A 9 0.95 14.14 55.77
N LEU A 10 1.43 14.98 54.86
CA LEU A 10 1.27 14.75 53.42
C LEU A 10 1.94 13.41 53.10
N PRO A 11 1.29 12.50 52.34
CA PRO A 11 1.98 11.33 51.82
C PRO A 11 3.20 11.79 51.01
N GLY A 12 4.28 11.05 51.13
CA GLY A 12 5.54 11.32 50.46
C GLY A 12 5.33 11.56 48.97
N ALA A 13 6.20 12.37 48.38
CA ALA A 13 6.31 12.54 46.94
C ALA A 13 6.78 11.21 46.31
N ASP A 14 5.91 10.21 46.32
CA ASP A 14 6.01 9.06 45.43
C ASP A 14 5.85 9.59 44.01
N GLU A 15 6.80 9.20 43.17
CA GLU A 15 6.93 9.58 41.78
C GLU A 15 5.57 9.64 41.08
N LEU A 16 5.24 10.80 40.52
CA LEU A 16 4.24 10.87 39.47
C LEU A 16 4.65 9.83 38.42
N PRO A 17 3.77 8.90 38.02
CA PRO A 17 4.11 7.89 37.02
C PRO A 17 4.70 8.59 35.80
N GLU A 18 5.91 8.18 35.39
CA GLU A 18 6.54 8.74 34.20
C GLU A 18 5.54 8.71 33.05
N PRO A 19 5.36 9.82 32.31
CA PRO A 19 4.52 9.82 31.13
C PRO A 19 4.92 8.64 30.24
N PRO A 20 3.98 7.85 29.73
CA PRO A 20 4.32 6.70 28.91
C PRO A 20 5.26 7.15 27.79
N ALA A 21 6.43 6.51 27.71
CA ALA A 21 7.47 6.86 26.75
C ALA A 21 6.85 6.95 25.34
N ALA A 22 7.07 8.08 24.67
CA ALA A 22 6.56 8.28 23.31
C ALA A 22 7.07 7.17 22.40
N LYS A 23 6.16 6.54 21.65
CA LYS A 23 6.52 5.45 20.72
C LYS A 23 7.54 5.93 19.70
N PRO A 24 8.50 5.09 19.30
CA PRO A 24 9.48 5.45 18.28
C PRO A 24 8.79 5.75 16.96
N VAL A 25 9.29 6.77 16.25
CA VAL A 25 8.83 7.12 14.90
C VAL A 25 9.44 6.15 13.90
N LEU A 26 8.60 5.52 13.09
CA LEU A 26 9.01 4.66 11.99
C LEU A 26 9.32 5.51 10.76
N THR A 27 10.53 5.37 10.22
CA THR A 27 11.05 6.23 9.15
C THR A 27 11.32 5.48 7.85
N GLN A 28 11.13 4.16 7.85
CA GLN A 28 11.21 3.30 6.67
C GLN A 28 9.93 2.46 6.59
N ILE A 29 9.45 2.21 5.37
CA ILE A 29 8.23 1.46 5.14
C ILE A 29 8.36 0.02 5.64
N ARG A 30 9.53 -0.61 5.48
CA ARG A 30 9.81 -1.95 6.00
C ARG A 30 9.54 -2.08 7.50
N GLN A 31 9.86 -1.05 8.29
CA GLN A 31 9.61 -1.07 9.73
C GLN A 31 8.12 -1.16 10.07
N VAL A 32 7.24 -0.66 9.20
CA VAL A 32 5.77 -0.78 9.37
C VAL A 32 5.31 -2.20 9.04
N LEU A 33 5.86 -2.78 7.96
CA LEU A 33 5.51 -4.13 7.52
C LEU A 33 6.04 -5.24 8.43
N ASP A 34 7.15 -4.99 9.13
CA ASP A 34 7.74 -5.94 10.08
C ASP A 34 6.97 -6.00 11.41
N LEU A 35 6.02 -5.10 11.64
CA LEU A 35 5.14 -5.15 12.80
C LEU A 35 4.18 -6.34 12.69
N SER A 36 3.98 -7.05 13.80
CA SER A 36 2.80 -7.90 13.94
C SER A 36 1.52 -7.06 13.89
N ARG A 37 0.38 -7.70 13.61
CA ARG A 37 -0.91 -7.01 13.58
C ARG A 37 -1.18 -6.23 14.88
N SER A 38 -0.94 -6.82 16.04
CA SER A 38 -1.16 -6.17 17.34
C SER A 38 -0.23 -4.99 17.58
N GLU A 39 1.01 -5.06 17.10
CA GLU A 39 1.93 -3.92 17.17
C GLU A 39 1.52 -2.80 16.22
N ALA A 40 1.11 -3.13 14.99
CA ALA A 40 0.64 -2.15 14.03
C ALA A 40 -0.63 -1.43 14.52
N GLU A 41 -1.55 -2.14 15.18
CA GLU A 41 -2.74 -1.58 15.85
C GLU A 41 -2.40 -0.69 17.04
N ALA A 42 -1.16 -0.75 17.55
CA ALA A 42 -0.69 0.18 18.56
C ALA A 42 -0.44 1.59 18.00
N GLN A 43 -0.64 1.85 16.70
CA GLN A 43 -0.57 3.19 16.10
C GLN A 43 0.79 3.88 16.31
N TYR A 44 1.88 3.19 15.97
CA TYR A 44 3.21 3.81 15.94
C TYR A 44 3.22 5.00 14.99
N PRO A 45 3.81 6.15 15.36
CA PRO A 45 3.93 7.28 14.46
C PRO A 45 4.84 6.93 13.27
N VAL A 46 4.44 7.33 12.06
CA VAL A 46 5.14 7.03 10.81
C VAL A 46 5.49 8.34 10.10
N GLN A 47 6.74 8.46 9.63
CA GLN A 47 7.22 9.55 8.80
C GLN A 47 8.15 9.00 7.71
N VAL A 48 7.61 8.70 6.54
CA VAL A 48 8.33 8.06 5.44
C VAL A 48 8.36 8.96 4.20
N GLN A 49 9.33 8.70 3.33
CA GLN A 49 9.35 9.25 1.98
C GLN A 49 9.49 8.12 0.97
N GLY A 50 8.69 8.16 -0.10
CA GLY A 50 8.70 7.14 -1.14
C GLY A 50 8.15 7.68 -2.45
N VAL A 51 8.07 6.82 -3.45
CA VAL A 51 7.48 7.09 -4.76
C VAL A 51 6.10 6.48 -4.80
N THR A 52 5.10 7.26 -5.23
CA THR A 52 3.77 6.74 -5.53
C THR A 52 3.88 5.79 -6.72
N THR A 53 3.60 4.51 -6.51
CA THR A 53 3.68 3.47 -7.56
C THR A 53 2.34 3.22 -8.24
N CYS A 54 1.24 3.38 -7.51
CA CYS A 54 -0.11 3.28 -8.03
C CYS A 54 -1.04 4.21 -7.26
N TYR A 55 -1.92 4.91 -7.98
CA TYR A 55 -2.89 5.83 -7.41
C TYR A 55 -4.17 5.86 -8.25
N ASP A 56 -5.31 5.58 -7.62
CA ASP A 56 -6.64 5.77 -8.21
C ASP A 56 -7.62 6.24 -7.13
N ALA A 57 -8.09 7.48 -7.28
CA ALA A 57 -8.99 8.10 -6.30
C ALA A 57 -10.39 7.47 -6.28
N LYS A 58 -10.86 6.93 -7.40
CA LYS A 58 -12.21 6.34 -7.53
C LYS A 58 -12.26 4.98 -6.85
N MET A 59 -11.18 4.21 -6.95
CA MET A 59 -11.04 2.90 -6.33
C MET A 59 -10.46 2.96 -4.90
N GLY A 60 -9.95 4.12 -4.48
CA GLY A 60 -9.29 4.25 -3.18
C GLY A 60 -7.91 3.59 -3.14
N LEU A 61 -7.22 3.49 -4.29
CA LEU A 61 -5.89 2.90 -4.37
C LEU A 61 -4.83 3.97 -4.13
N PHE A 62 -3.93 3.74 -3.18
CA PHE A 62 -2.75 4.57 -2.99
C PHE A 62 -1.61 3.73 -2.42
N PHE A 63 -0.61 3.47 -3.27
CA PHE A 63 0.58 2.70 -2.94
C PHE A 63 1.81 3.58 -3.03
N VAL A 64 2.69 3.44 -2.03
CA VAL A 64 3.96 4.17 -1.96
C VAL A 64 5.07 3.18 -1.71
N GLN A 65 6.18 3.35 -2.41
CA GLN A 65 7.37 2.51 -2.24
C GLN A 65 8.62 3.35 -1.98
N ASP A 66 9.33 3.00 -0.91
CA ASP A 66 10.65 3.55 -0.61
C ASP A 66 11.75 2.55 -1.03
N ALA A 67 12.99 2.77 -0.58
CA ALA A 67 14.11 1.88 -0.90
C ALA A 67 14.00 0.48 -0.26
N THR A 68 13.07 0.28 0.68
CA THR A 68 12.96 -0.92 1.52
C THR A 68 11.71 -1.74 1.24
N ALA A 69 10.61 -1.10 0.84
CA ALA A 69 9.32 -1.75 0.67
C ALA A 69 8.28 -0.86 -0.02
N GLY A 70 7.32 -1.47 -0.69
CA GLY A 70 6.02 -0.88 -1.00
C GLY A 70 5.00 -1.09 0.11
N ILE A 71 4.06 -0.15 0.29
CA ILE A 71 2.97 -0.23 1.26
C ILE A 71 1.71 0.45 0.74
N PHE A 72 0.56 -0.06 1.17
CA PHE A 72 -0.72 0.63 0.99
C PHE A 72 -0.85 1.76 2.02
N VAL A 73 -1.22 2.95 1.54
CA VAL A 73 -1.45 4.12 2.37
C VAL A 73 -2.94 4.44 2.34
N TRP A 74 -3.61 4.18 3.46
CA TRP A 74 -4.98 4.59 3.63
C TRP A 74 -5.04 6.08 3.99
N ASN A 75 -5.92 6.82 3.31
CA ASN A 75 -6.23 8.20 3.64
C ASN A 75 -7.72 8.46 3.37
N ALA A 76 -8.37 9.19 4.28
CA ALA A 76 -9.80 9.48 4.17
C ALA A 76 -10.15 10.32 2.91
N VAL A 77 -9.22 11.18 2.47
CA VAL A 77 -9.40 12.05 1.29
C VAL A 77 -8.13 12.01 0.45
N LEU A 78 -8.15 11.19 -0.59
CA LEU A 78 -7.02 11.03 -1.49
C LEU A 78 -6.69 12.35 -2.24
N PRO A 79 -5.45 12.86 -2.18
CA PRO A 79 -5.07 14.11 -2.83
C PRO A 79 -5.22 14.08 -4.36
N PRO A 80 -6.07 14.93 -4.97
CA PRO A 80 -6.43 14.81 -6.38
C PRO A 80 -5.27 15.07 -7.36
N GLN A 81 -4.17 15.67 -6.91
CA GLN A 81 -2.96 15.93 -7.71
C GLN A 81 -1.95 14.77 -7.69
N LEU A 82 -2.13 13.75 -6.85
CA LEU A 82 -1.21 12.61 -6.79
C LEU A 82 -1.25 11.80 -8.07
N ARG A 83 -0.08 11.43 -8.56
CA ARG A 83 0.08 10.56 -9.72
C ARG A 83 1.20 9.55 -9.45
N PRO A 84 1.16 8.36 -10.08
CA PRO A 84 2.30 7.47 -10.15
C PRO A 84 3.56 8.21 -10.63
N GLY A 85 4.74 7.81 -10.15
CA GLY A 85 6.00 8.48 -10.47
C GLY A 85 6.23 9.82 -9.76
N GLN A 86 5.49 10.09 -8.67
CA GLN A 86 5.76 11.25 -7.80
C GLN A 86 6.37 10.81 -6.48
N ARG A 87 7.43 11.48 -6.05
CA ARG A 87 7.95 11.36 -4.69
C ARG A 87 7.03 12.09 -3.71
N VAL A 88 6.72 11.44 -2.61
CA VAL A 88 5.85 11.96 -1.55
C VAL A 88 6.50 11.81 -0.18
N ALA A 89 6.20 12.73 0.72
CA ALA A 89 6.39 12.56 2.15
C ALA A 89 5.04 12.21 2.78
N VAL A 90 4.99 11.12 3.55
CA VAL A 90 3.79 10.65 4.23
C VAL A 90 4.03 10.68 5.73
N THR A 91 3.12 11.33 6.47
CA THR A 91 3.09 11.28 7.93
C THR A 91 1.79 10.67 8.39
N GLY A 92 1.82 9.78 9.38
CA GLY A 92 0.62 9.11 9.85
C GLY A 92 0.91 8.16 11.00
N ILE A 93 0.14 7.10 11.07
CA ILE A 93 0.27 6.04 12.06
C ILE A 93 0.19 4.67 11.40
N SER A 94 0.81 3.66 12.02
CA SER A 94 0.64 2.26 11.63
C SER A 94 -0.79 1.79 11.89
N SER A 95 -1.24 0.81 11.12
CA SER A 95 -2.46 0.05 11.36
C SER A 95 -2.29 -1.38 10.86
N GLY A 96 -2.94 -2.35 11.50
CA GLY A 96 -2.88 -3.77 11.10
C GLY A 96 -3.43 -4.07 9.70
N GLY A 97 -4.17 -3.13 9.10
CA GLY A 97 -4.71 -3.27 7.76
C GLY A 97 -5.67 -4.44 7.61
N ARG A 98 -5.98 -4.79 6.36
CA ARG A 98 -6.92 -5.90 6.04
C ARG A 98 -6.18 -7.21 5.77
N TYR A 99 -5.01 -7.13 5.13
CA TYR A 99 -4.13 -8.27 4.86
C TYR A 99 -2.76 -8.07 5.51
N SER A 100 -2.04 -7.02 5.11
CA SER A 100 -0.75 -6.59 5.66
C SER A 100 -0.88 -5.27 6.43
N PRO A 101 0.10 -4.89 7.29
CA PRO A 101 0.13 -3.58 7.90
C PRO A 101 0.09 -2.44 6.87
N VAL A 102 -0.60 -1.36 7.20
CA VAL A 102 -0.78 -0.18 6.35
C VAL A 102 -0.40 1.10 7.09
N ILE A 103 -0.23 2.18 6.35
CA ILE A 103 -0.14 3.53 6.93
C ILE A 103 -1.50 4.20 6.84
N VAL A 104 -2.04 4.64 7.97
CA VAL A 104 -3.16 5.58 8.02
C VAL A 104 -2.57 6.98 8.00
N ALA A 105 -2.59 7.63 6.84
CA ALA A 105 -1.93 8.91 6.63
C ALA A 105 -2.73 10.06 7.24
N ALA A 106 -2.05 10.88 8.04
CA ALA A 106 -2.53 12.18 8.50
C ALA A 106 -2.21 13.30 7.51
N SER A 107 -1.08 13.21 6.80
CA SER A 107 -0.72 14.15 5.74
C SER A 107 0.10 13.48 4.65
N VAL A 108 -0.07 13.96 3.42
CA VAL A 108 0.71 13.56 2.25
C VAL A 108 1.16 14.81 1.53
N ARG A 109 2.47 14.97 1.33
CA ARG A 109 3.06 16.12 0.64
C ARG A 109 3.83 15.65 -0.59
N ILE A 110 3.42 16.15 -1.75
CA ILE A 110 4.12 15.89 -3.02
C ILE A 110 5.45 16.65 -3.01
N LEU A 111 6.55 15.95 -3.23
CA LEU A 111 7.91 16.50 -3.29
C LEU A 111 8.38 16.76 -4.72
N GLY A 112 7.73 16.13 -5.71
CA GLY A 112 8.01 16.30 -7.14
C GLY A 112 8.07 14.97 -7.89
N PRO A 113 8.40 14.98 -9.19
CA PRO A 113 8.57 13.77 -9.99
C PRO A 113 9.74 12.92 -9.50
N ALA A 114 9.63 11.60 -9.68
CA ALA A 114 10.68 10.63 -9.44
C ALA A 114 10.50 9.42 -10.36
N PRO A 115 11.59 8.73 -10.76
CA PRO A 115 11.44 7.46 -11.47
C PRO A 115 10.71 6.44 -10.60
N LEU A 116 9.94 5.56 -11.24
CA LEU A 116 9.39 4.40 -10.56
C LEU A 116 10.52 3.51 -10.03
N PRO A 117 10.30 2.77 -8.92
CA PRO A 117 11.29 1.85 -8.38
C PRO A 117 11.70 0.79 -9.41
N SER A 118 12.91 0.24 -9.27
CA SER A 118 13.30 -0.93 -10.04
C SER A 118 12.42 -2.13 -9.65
N ALA A 119 11.74 -2.71 -10.64
CA ALA A 119 10.88 -3.87 -10.44
C ALA A 119 11.70 -5.15 -10.32
N ARG A 120 11.29 -6.03 -9.41
CA ARG A 120 11.75 -7.43 -9.40
C ARG A 120 10.85 -8.26 -10.30
N LYS A 121 11.45 -9.15 -11.09
CA LYS A 121 10.71 -10.17 -11.84
C LYS A 121 10.22 -11.26 -10.91
N VAL A 122 8.93 -11.52 -10.91
CA VAL A 122 8.26 -12.52 -10.07
C VAL A 122 7.33 -13.39 -10.91
N SER A 123 6.93 -14.54 -10.37
CA SER A 123 5.94 -15.40 -11.02
C SER A 123 4.51 -14.89 -10.80
N LEU A 124 3.57 -15.36 -11.62
CA LEU A 124 2.14 -15.10 -11.40
C LEU A 124 1.67 -15.71 -10.07
N GLY A 125 2.17 -16.89 -9.72
CA GLY A 125 1.91 -17.55 -8.44
C GLY A 125 2.41 -16.75 -7.23
N ASP A 126 3.57 -16.09 -7.32
CA ASP A 126 4.08 -15.23 -6.23
C ASP A 126 3.10 -14.08 -5.95
N VAL A 127 2.60 -13.43 -6.99
CA VAL A 127 1.59 -12.37 -6.84
C VAL A 127 0.29 -12.95 -6.29
N ALA A 128 -0.21 -14.05 -6.87
CA ALA A 128 -1.46 -14.69 -6.47
C ALA A 128 -1.45 -15.16 -5.01
N SER A 129 -0.29 -15.55 -4.48
CA SER A 129 -0.11 -15.95 -3.08
C SER A 129 -0.19 -14.79 -2.07
N GLY A 130 -0.02 -13.55 -2.53
CA GLY A 130 0.09 -12.36 -1.69
C GLY A 130 1.48 -12.06 -1.16
N ALA A 131 2.50 -12.87 -1.51
CA ALA A 131 3.88 -12.66 -1.07
C ALA A 131 4.46 -11.30 -1.49
N GLU A 132 3.95 -10.74 -2.59
CA GLU A 132 4.40 -9.48 -3.17
C GLU A 132 3.43 -8.31 -2.90
N ASP A 133 2.53 -8.42 -1.91
CA ASP A 133 1.56 -7.36 -1.60
C ASP A 133 2.22 -5.97 -1.45
N ALA A 134 1.59 -4.99 -2.08
CA ALA A 134 2.02 -3.61 -2.23
C ALA A 134 3.37 -3.38 -2.94
N GLN A 135 4.04 -4.41 -3.46
CA GLN A 135 5.34 -4.26 -4.14
C GLN A 135 5.19 -3.94 -5.63
N TRP A 136 6.04 -3.06 -6.15
CA TRP A 136 6.23 -2.84 -7.59
C TRP A 136 7.03 -3.99 -8.21
N VAL A 137 6.40 -4.75 -9.10
CA VAL A 137 6.94 -5.99 -9.67
C VAL A 137 6.74 -6.06 -11.18
N GLU A 138 7.50 -6.93 -11.83
CA GLU A 138 7.36 -7.29 -13.24
C GLU A 138 6.90 -8.74 -13.34
N VAL A 139 5.85 -9.00 -14.13
CA VAL A 139 5.38 -10.35 -14.46
C VAL A 139 5.32 -10.55 -15.97
N GLN A 140 5.44 -11.81 -16.39
CA GLN A 140 5.29 -12.20 -17.79
C GLN A 140 4.29 -13.34 -17.94
N GLY A 141 3.51 -13.29 -19.02
CA GLY A 141 2.51 -14.31 -19.31
C GLY A 141 1.96 -14.20 -20.73
N ILE A 142 1.10 -15.15 -21.07
CA ILE A 142 0.28 -15.12 -22.28
C ILE A 142 -1.09 -14.59 -21.90
N VAL A 143 -1.61 -13.63 -22.65
CA VAL A 143 -2.95 -13.08 -22.43
C VAL A 143 -3.99 -14.03 -23.02
N HIS A 144 -4.88 -14.59 -22.20
CA HIS A 144 -5.99 -15.41 -22.69
C HIS A 144 -7.22 -14.58 -23.06
N GLY A 145 -7.40 -13.43 -22.41
CA GLY A 145 -8.54 -12.57 -22.65
C GLY A 145 -8.31 -11.17 -22.13
N VAL A 146 -9.01 -10.23 -22.76
CA VAL A 146 -9.12 -8.85 -22.29
C VAL A 146 -10.59 -8.51 -22.18
N THR A 147 -11.01 -8.14 -20.98
CA THR A 147 -12.35 -7.62 -20.68
C THR A 147 -12.26 -6.18 -20.19
N GLU A 148 -13.41 -5.53 -20.06
CA GLU A 148 -13.51 -4.21 -19.46
C GLU A 148 -14.43 -4.31 -18.23
N ASP A 149 -13.97 -3.77 -17.11
CA ASP A 149 -14.67 -3.83 -15.83
C ASP A 149 -14.46 -2.51 -15.08
N TRP A 150 -15.53 -1.83 -14.70
CA TRP A 150 -15.50 -0.51 -14.04
C TRP A 150 -14.62 0.56 -14.74
N GLY A 151 -14.51 0.49 -16.06
CA GLY A 151 -13.69 1.42 -16.87
C GLY A 151 -12.19 1.12 -16.82
N GLN A 152 -11.83 -0.13 -16.58
CA GLN A 152 -10.46 -0.65 -16.58
C GLN A 152 -10.35 -1.80 -17.55
N TRP A 153 -9.19 -1.96 -18.19
CA TRP A 153 -8.90 -3.23 -18.86
C TRP A 153 -8.51 -4.27 -17.83
N VAL A 154 -9.14 -5.45 -17.93
CA VAL A 154 -8.80 -6.61 -17.14
C VAL A 154 -8.25 -7.69 -18.07
N LEU A 155 -6.96 -8.01 -17.91
CA LEU A 155 -6.30 -9.05 -18.69
C LEU A 155 -6.22 -10.32 -17.84
N ASP A 156 -6.60 -11.45 -18.41
CA ASP A 156 -6.29 -12.77 -17.84
C ASP A 156 -4.94 -13.22 -18.39
N LEU A 157 -3.92 -13.25 -17.53
CA LEU A 157 -2.57 -13.72 -17.86
C LEU A 157 -2.36 -15.13 -17.36
N ALA A 158 -1.77 -15.98 -18.20
CA ALA A 158 -1.35 -17.33 -17.83
C ALA A 158 0.15 -17.55 -18.03
N SER A 159 0.77 -18.30 -17.11
CA SER A 159 2.19 -18.68 -17.19
C SER A 159 2.46 -19.91 -16.33
N GLY A 160 3.01 -20.98 -16.91
CA GLY A 160 3.45 -22.15 -16.14
C GLY A 160 2.34 -22.91 -15.38
N GLY A 161 1.07 -22.69 -15.72
CA GLY A 161 -0.09 -23.26 -15.02
C GLY A 161 -0.77 -22.29 -14.03
N ASP A 162 -0.11 -21.18 -13.69
CA ASP A 162 -0.68 -20.11 -12.88
C ASP A 162 -1.48 -19.13 -13.76
N HIS A 163 -2.51 -18.53 -13.16
CA HIS A 163 -3.34 -17.49 -13.75
C HIS A 163 -3.40 -16.28 -12.84
N LEU A 164 -3.40 -15.09 -13.42
CA LEU A 164 -3.51 -13.83 -12.68
C LEU A 164 -4.28 -12.79 -13.49
N SER A 165 -5.28 -12.19 -12.86
CA SER A 165 -5.95 -11.01 -13.39
C SER A 165 -5.04 -9.79 -13.23
N ILE A 166 -4.87 -9.03 -14.30
CA ILE A 166 -4.14 -7.75 -14.34
C ILE A 166 -5.14 -6.63 -14.60
N ARG A 167 -5.11 -5.57 -13.80
CA ARG A 167 -6.00 -4.41 -13.94
C ARG A 167 -5.22 -3.19 -14.41
N VAL A 168 -5.47 -2.73 -15.62
CA VAL A 168 -4.89 -1.49 -16.18
C VAL A 168 -5.81 -0.32 -15.87
N LEU A 169 -5.31 0.61 -15.06
CA LEU A 169 -6.08 1.70 -14.48
C LEU A 169 -6.24 2.87 -15.43
N ASP A 170 -5.13 3.39 -15.98
CA ASP A 170 -5.13 4.43 -17.00
C ASP A 170 -4.83 3.82 -18.37
N HIS A 171 -5.74 4.00 -19.31
CA HIS A 171 -5.59 3.50 -20.67
C HIS A 171 -6.28 4.44 -21.66
N PRO A 172 -5.86 4.43 -22.94
CA PRO A 172 -6.53 5.22 -23.97
C PRO A 172 -8.02 4.91 -24.03
N ALA A 173 -8.83 5.95 -24.23
CA ALA A 173 -10.25 5.78 -24.51
C ALA A 173 -10.44 5.04 -25.83
N GLY A 174 -11.38 4.10 -25.86
CA GLY A 174 -11.74 3.36 -27.08
C GLY A 174 -11.72 1.85 -26.88
N ALA A 175 -11.44 1.13 -27.97
CA ALA A 175 -11.48 -0.32 -27.96
C ALA A 175 -10.34 -0.92 -27.11
N LYS A 176 -10.67 -2.01 -26.41
CA LYS A 176 -9.70 -2.86 -25.73
C LYS A 176 -8.61 -3.35 -26.71
N PRO A 177 -7.37 -3.53 -26.24
CA PRO A 177 -6.27 -3.93 -27.10
C PRO A 177 -6.44 -5.39 -27.53
N ALA A 178 -6.07 -5.69 -28.77
CA ALA A 178 -6.10 -7.04 -29.32
C ALA A 178 -4.85 -7.81 -28.86
N LEU A 179 -4.84 -8.22 -27.59
CA LEU A 179 -3.70 -8.90 -26.97
C LEU A 179 -3.91 -10.40 -26.76
N THR A 180 -5.07 -10.96 -27.10
CA THR A 180 -5.31 -12.39 -26.97
C THR A 180 -4.21 -13.20 -27.68
N ASP A 181 -3.69 -14.21 -27.00
CA ASP A 181 -2.55 -15.06 -27.36
C ASP A 181 -1.19 -14.35 -27.43
N ALA A 182 -1.12 -13.05 -27.13
CA ALA A 182 0.15 -12.33 -27.06
C ALA A 182 0.90 -12.65 -25.76
N ARG A 183 2.22 -12.84 -25.88
CA ARG A 183 3.12 -12.85 -24.74
C ARG A 183 3.43 -11.41 -24.34
N VAL A 184 3.26 -11.07 -23.06
CA VAL A 184 3.47 -9.71 -22.55
C VAL A 184 4.41 -9.67 -21.35
N SER A 185 5.05 -8.52 -21.14
CA SER A 185 5.69 -8.11 -19.88
C SER A 185 4.89 -6.96 -19.28
N VAL A 186 4.56 -7.07 -18.00
CA VAL A 186 3.70 -6.13 -17.29
C VAL A 186 4.38 -5.66 -16.00
N LEU A 187 4.47 -4.35 -15.83
CA LEU A 187 4.90 -3.70 -14.60
C LEU A 187 3.69 -3.19 -13.83
N GLY A 188 3.66 -3.41 -12.52
CA GLY A 188 2.54 -2.95 -11.70
C GLY A 188 2.76 -3.21 -10.21
N VAL A 189 1.79 -2.76 -9.41
CA VAL A 189 1.75 -3.02 -7.97
C VAL A 189 0.91 -4.27 -7.72
N ALA A 190 1.50 -5.29 -7.09
CA ALA A 190 0.75 -6.42 -6.58
C ALA A 190 -0.12 -5.95 -5.40
N GLY A 191 -1.40 -6.33 -5.38
CA GLY A 191 -2.30 -5.83 -4.35
C GLY A 191 -3.48 -6.74 -4.07
N ALA A 192 -3.89 -6.76 -2.81
CA ALA A 192 -5.07 -7.48 -2.35
C ALA A 192 -6.37 -6.87 -2.89
N MET A 193 -7.26 -7.74 -3.36
CA MET A 193 -8.65 -7.43 -3.68
C MET A 193 -9.57 -7.93 -2.58
N PHE A 194 -10.60 -7.15 -2.26
CA PHE A 194 -11.56 -7.52 -1.24
C PHE A 194 -12.99 -7.32 -1.69
N ASP A 195 -13.90 -8.06 -1.09
CA ASP A 195 -15.34 -7.87 -1.27
C ASP A 195 -15.90 -6.75 -0.36
N ALA A 196 -17.21 -6.51 -0.48
CA ALA A 196 -17.95 -5.52 0.29
C ALA A 196 -18.06 -5.84 1.80
N HIS A 197 -17.80 -7.08 2.21
CA HIS A 197 -17.83 -7.55 3.60
C HIS A 197 -16.45 -7.62 4.24
N ASN A 198 -15.43 -7.16 3.53
CA ASN A 198 -14.03 -7.25 3.89
C ASN A 198 -13.36 -8.62 3.80
N GLY A 199 -13.96 -9.58 3.11
CA GLY A 199 -13.32 -10.83 2.72
C GLY A 199 -12.25 -10.62 1.65
N LEU A 200 -11.08 -11.25 1.82
CA LEU A 200 -10.02 -11.29 0.81
C LEU A 200 -10.48 -12.15 -0.37
N LEU A 201 -10.56 -11.56 -1.57
CA LEU A 201 -10.92 -12.27 -2.80
C LEU A 201 -9.69 -12.88 -3.50
N GLY A 202 -8.51 -12.31 -3.25
CA GLY A 202 -7.25 -12.74 -3.86
C GLY A 202 -6.34 -11.55 -4.12
N PHE A 203 -5.37 -11.75 -5.01
CA PHE A 203 -4.40 -10.74 -5.40
C PHE A 203 -4.46 -10.50 -6.91
N THR A 204 -4.16 -9.26 -7.29
CA THR A 204 -4.10 -8.81 -8.69
C THR A 204 -2.85 -7.94 -8.87
N LEU A 205 -2.51 -7.65 -10.12
CA LEU A 205 -1.54 -6.62 -10.44
C LEU A 205 -2.29 -5.35 -10.90
N PHE A 206 -2.14 -4.26 -10.14
CA PHE A 206 -2.62 -2.94 -10.54
C PHE A 206 -1.56 -2.24 -11.37
N VAL A 207 -1.89 -2.01 -12.65
CA VAL A 207 -1.01 -1.38 -13.63
C VAL A 207 -1.44 0.08 -13.75
N PRO A 208 -0.63 1.05 -13.30
CA PRO A 208 -1.05 2.44 -13.23
C PRO A 208 -1.38 3.04 -14.59
N ASP A 209 -0.66 2.64 -15.64
CA ASP A 209 -0.81 3.16 -16.99
C ASP A 209 -0.52 2.06 -18.03
N ALA A 210 -1.25 2.05 -19.15
CA ALA A 210 -1.08 1.08 -20.23
C ALA A 210 0.33 1.06 -20.85
N SER A 211 1.15 2.10 -20.66
CA SER A 211 2.56 2.13 -21.08
C SER A 211 3.46 1.16 -20.29
N GLU A 212 3.00 0.70 -19.12
CA GLU A 212 3.68 -0.32 -18.30
C GLU A 212 3.40 -1.76 -18.77
N LEU A 213 2.68 -1.90 -19.88
CA LEU A 213 2.37 -3.15 -20.57
C LEU A 213 3.08 -3.19 -21.93
N SER A 214 3.86 -4.24 -22.18
CA SER A 214 4.60 -4.42 -23.43
C SER A 214 4.41 -5.82 -24.01
N VAL A 215 4.34 -5.93 -25.34
CA VAL A 215 4.33 -7.21 -26.07
C VAL A 215 5.78 -7.65 -26.30
N LEU A 216 6.06 -8.95 -26.11
CA LEU A 216 7.39 -9.56 -26.25
C LEU A 216 7.58 -10.28 -27.59
#